data_AF-A0A5T3DGV5-F1
#
_entry.id   AF-A0A5T3DGV5-F1
#
_cell.length_a   1.000
_cell.length_b   1.000
_cell.length_c   1.000
_cell.angle_alpha   90.00
_cell.angle_beta   90.00
_cell.angle_gamma   90.00
#
_symmetry.space_group_name_H-M   'P 1'
#
loop_
_entity.id
_entity.type
_entity.pdbx_description
1 polymer ?
#
loop_
_entity_poly.entity_id
_entity_poly.type
_entity_poly.pdbx_seq_one_letter_code
_entity_poly.pdbx_strand_id
1 'polypeptide(L)'
;MEYDVQQLMISKYVISPKDLPKERYNIAEIETGCSYGNNFSYDVASKLVALNYIILAKAYASSDIKLNLQKPTYDENGINDCWVNTKSRE
;
A
#
# COMPACT_ATOMS: atom_id res chain seq x y z
N MET A 1 -15.26 -16.00 2.25
CA MET A 1 -15.51 -14.58 2.61
C MET A 1 -14.76 -13.77 1.61
N GLU A 2 -15.50 -13.06 0.77
CA GLU A 2 -15.00 -12.31 -0.38
C GLU A 2 -14.73 -10.90 0.14
N TYR A 3 -13.48 -10.61 0.49
CA TYR A 3 -13.12 -9.28 0.96
C TYR A 3 -13.32 -8.27 -0.18
N ASP A 4 -14.16 -7.25 0.02
CA ASP A 4 -14.23 -6.10 -0.89
C ASP A 4 -12.90 -5.33 -0.80
N VAL A 5 -12.04 -5.51 -1.80
CA VAL A 5 -10.74 -4.84 -1.90
C VAL A 5 -10.95 -3.51 -2.59
N GLN A 6 -10.76 -2.42 -1.84
CA GLN A 6 -10.86 -1.07 -2.37
C GLN A 6 -9.47 -0.48 -2.53
N GLN A 7 -9.18 0.09 -3.71
CA GLN A 7 -7.94 0.82 -3.93
C GLN A 7 -8.03 2.18 -3.23
N LEU A 8 -7.17 2.37 -2.22
CA LEU A 8 -7.14 3.59 -1.44
C LEU A 8 -6.27 4.66 -2.10
N MET A 9 -5.14 4.27 -2.67
CA MET A 9 -4.16 5.20 -3.22
C MET A 9 -3.26 4.53 -4.25
N ILE A 10 -2.86 5.33 -5.25
CA ILE A 10 -1.69 5.10 -6.09
C ILE A 10 -0.72 6.26 -5.85
N SER A 11 0.55 5.95 -5.58
CA SER A 11 1.65 6.91 -5.53
C SER A 11 2.72 6.48 -6.50
N LYS A 12 3.28 7.44 -7.23
CA LYS A 12 4.46 7.16 -8.07
C LYS A 12 5.66 6.68 -7.25
N TYR A 13 5.75 7.00 -5.95
CA TYR A 13 6.88 6.61 -5.11
C TYR A 13 6.42 6.30 -3.68
N VAL A 14 6.43 7.31 -2.82
CA VAL A 14 6.14 7.20 -1.39
C VAL A 14 4.76 7.78 -1.13
N ILE A 15 3.99 7.13 -0.27
CA ILE A 15 2.69 7.63 0.17
C ILE A 15 2.85 8.83 1.10
N SER A 16 1.93 9.78 1.02
CA SER A 16 1.89 10.91 1.94
C SER A 16 0.98 10.59 3.13
N PRO A 17 1.43 10.74 4.38
CA PRO A 17 0.57 10.56 5.54
C PRO A 17 -0.67 11.46 5.55
N LYS A 18 -0.62 12.61 4.86
CA LYS A 18 -1.73 13.56 4.76
C LYS A 18 -2.88 13.05 3.92
N ASP A 19 -2.57 12.13 3.01
CA ASP A 19 -3.52 11.59 2.04
C ASP A 19 -4.16 10.29 2.55
N LEU A 20 -3.77 9.84 3.76
CA LEU A 20 -4.38 8.70 4.43
C LEU A 20 -5.73 9.09 5.06
N PRO A 21 -6.76 8.23 4.97
CA PRO A 21 -8.05 8.46 5.60
C PRO A 21 -7.91 8.76 7.09
N LYS A 22 -8.51 9.86 7.52
CA LYS A 22 -8.60 10.21 8.94
C LYS A 22 -9.62 9.34 9.67
N GLU A 23 -10.72 9.02 8.98
CA GLU A 23 -11.82 8.19 9.49
C GLU A 23 -11.58 6.73 9.09
N ARG A 24 -11.74 5.82 10.06
CA ARG A 24 -11.18 4.45 10.02
C ARG A 24 -12.21 3.37 10.33
N TYR A 25 -13.47 3.76 10.47
CA TYR A 25 -14.49 2.96 11.18
C TYR A 25 -14.74 1.59 10.56
N ASN A 26 -14.43 1.40 9.27
CA ASN A 26 -14.70 0.15 8.56
C ASN A 26 -13.44 -0.55 8.01
N ILE A 27 -12.22 -0.07 8.27
CA ILE A 27 -11.01 -0.70 7.70
C ILE A 27 -10.55 -1.87 8.58
N ALA A 28 -10.49 -3.08 8.01
CA ALA A 28 -9.95 -4.27 8.67
C ALA A 28 -8.46 -4.44 8.39
N GLU A 29 -8.08 -4.27 7.12
CA GLU A 29 -6.74 -4.55 6.63
C GLU A 29 -6.32 -3.48 5.63
N ILE A 30 -5.04 -3.11 5.69
CA ILE A 30 -4.38 -2.30 4.69
C ILE A 30 -3.22 -3.09 4.11
N GLU A 31 -3.10 -3.04 2.80
CA GLU A 31 -2.05 -3.70 2.05
C GLU A 31 -1.33 -2.69 1.19
N THR A 32 0.01 -2.78 1.13
CA THR A 32 0.82 -1.94 0.24
C THR A 32 1.76 -2.78 -0.60
N GLY A 33 1.95 -2.35 -1.85
CA GLY A 33 2.84 -2.99 -2.82
C GLY A 33 3.31 -1.98 -3.86
N CYS A 34 4.26 -2.39 -4.70
CA CYS A 34 4.74 -1.62 -5.84
C CYS A 34 5.02 -2.54 -7.02
N SER A 35 4.96 -2.01 -8.24
CA SER A 35 5.37 -2.73 -9.44
C SER A 35 6.84 -2.43 -9.78
N TYR A 36 7.45 -3.28 -10.61
CA TYR A 36 8.82 -3.10 -11.12
C TYR A 36 8.97 -3.73 -12.52
N GLY A 37 9.99 -3.34 -13.27
CA GLY A 37 10.26 -3.89 -14.62
C GLY A 37 10.42 -2.82 -15.71
N ASN A 38 9.99 -1.59 -15.43
CA ASN A 38 10.16 -0.42 -16.28
C ASN A 38 10.99 0.65 -15.55
N ASN A 39 10.37 1.70 -14.99
CA ASN A 39 11.09 2.77 -14.28
C ASN A 39 11.61 2.38 -12.88
N PHE A 40 11.18 1.24 -12.33
CA PHE A 40 11.73 0.69 -11.09
C PHE A 40 12.44 -0.64 -11.31
N SER A 41 13.60 -0.78 -10.68
CA SER A 41 14.18 -2.10 -10.42
C SER A 41 13.47 -2.76 -9.23
N TYR A 42 13.60 -4.08 -9.12
CA TYR A 42 13.07 -4.83 -7.97
C TYR A 42 13.57 -4.27 -6.63
N ASP A 43 14.85 -3.90 -6.55
CA ASP A 43 15.45 -3.34 -5.34
C ASP A 43 14.87 -1.97 -4.98
N VAL A 44 14.61 -1.12 -5.99
CA VAL A 44 13.97 0.18 -5.78
C VAL A 44 12.54 -0.02 -5.29
N ALA A 45 11.77 -0.86 -5.98
CA ALA A 45 10.39 -1.16 -5.59
C ALA A 45 10.32 -1.76 -4.16
N SER A 46 11.22 -2.68 -3.82
CA SER A 46 11.28 -3.28 -2.47
C SER A 46 11.52 -2.23 -1.39
N LYS A 47 12.41 -1.25 -1.64
CA LYS A 47 12.67 -0.15 -0.70
C LYS A 47 11.45 0.78 -0.58
N LEU A 48 10.79 1.10 -1.68
CA LEU A 48 9.58 1.94 -1.69
C LEU A 48 8.43 1.28 -0.92
N VAL A 49 8.19 -0.02 -1.16
CA VAL A 49 7.20 -0.80 -0.40
C VAL A 49 7.49 -0.75 1.10
N ALA A 50 8.75 -0.98 1.50
CA ALA A 50 9.13 -0.95 2.91
C ALA A 50 8.92 0.44 3.55
N LEU A 51 9.25 1.51 2.83
CA LEU A 51 9.00 2.88 3.29
C LEU A 51 7.49 3.15 3.45
N ASN A 52 6.67 2.74 2.48
CA ASN A 52 5.22 2.90 2.54
C ASN A 52 4.62 2.13 3.72
N TYR A 53 5.08 0.89 3.96
CA TYR A 53 4.68 0.11 5.12
C TYR A 53 5.00 0.82 6.44
N ILE A 54 6.20 1.39 6.57
CA ILE A 54 6.59 2.15 7.78
C ILE A 54 5.67 3.36 7.99
N ILE A 55 5.31 4.07 6.92
CA ILE A 55 4.40 5.22 7.00
C ILE A 55 3.02 4.78 7.47
N LEU A 56 2.47 3.71 6.89
CA LEU A 56 1.19 3.13 7.31
C LEU A 56 1.25 2.67 8.77
N ALA A 57 2.30 1.94 9.16
CA ALA A 57 2.50 1.47 10.52
C ALA A 57 2.51 2.62 11.53
N LYS A 58 3.15 3.75 11.21
CA LYS A 58 3.12 4.94 12.07
C LYS A 58 1.74 5.60 12.11
N ALA A 59 1.07 5.74 10.96
CA ALA A 59 -0.23 6.39 10.87
C ALA A 59 -1.33 5.60 11.62
N TYR A 60 -1.20 4.27 11.65
CA TYR A 60 -2.19 3.33 12.18
C TYR A 60 -1.71 2.59 13.45
N ALA A 61 -0.62 3.04 14.09
CA ALA A 61 -0.01 2.38 15.25
C ALA A 61 -0.96 2.10 16.42
N SER A 62 -1.97 2.96 16.62
CA SER A 62 -2.96 2.86 17.70
C SER A 62 -4.27 2.17 17.27
N SER A 63 -4.31 1.57 16.09
CA SER A 63 -5.49 0.88 15.56
C SER A 63 -5.27 -0.63 15.51
N ASP A 64 -6.38 -1.37 15.52
CA ASP A 64 -6.46 -2.81 15.31
C ASP A 64 -6.47 -3.20 13.81
N ILE A 65 -6.05 -2.28 12.94
CA ILE A 65 -5.94 -2.52 11.50
C ILE A 65 -4.73 -3.41 11.24
N LYS A 66 -4.94 -4.51 10.52
CA LYS A 66 -3.86 -5.38 10.05
C LYS A 66 -3.13 -4.72 8.88
N LEU A 67 -1.80 -4.67 8.94
CA LEU A 67 -0.97 -4.14 7.85
C LEU A 67 -0.22 -5.28 7.16
N ASN A 68 -0.32 -5.35 5.83
CA ASN A 68 0.38 -6.33 5.02
C ASN A 68 1.30 -5.66 4.00
N LEU A 69 2.48 -6.25 3.84
CA LEU A 69 3.48 -5.87 2.86
C LEU A 69 3.46 -6.89 1.72
N GLN A 70 3.16 -6.46 0.51
CA GLN A 70 3.29 -7.30 -0.68
C GLN A 70 4.69 -7.23 -1.27
N LYS A 71 5.17 -8.37 -1.77
CA LYS A 71 6.37 -8.39 -2.60
C LYS A 71 6.12 -7.59 -3.89
N PRO A 72 7.13 -6.89 -4.43
CA PRO A 72 6.95 -6.19 -5.69
C PRO A 72 6.48 -7.09 -6.83
N THR A 73 5.58 -6.58 -7.67
CA THR A 73 4.99 -7.31 -8.80
C THR A 73 5.67 -6.89 -10.11
N TYR A 74 6.03 -7.85 -10.97
CA TYR A 74 6.64 -7.54 -12.25
C TYR A 74 5.60 -6.97 -13.24
N ASP A 75 5.90 -5.82 -13.82
CA ASP A 75 5.19 -5.19 -14.92
C ASP A 75 6.16 -4.30 -15.73
N GLU A 76 6.53 -4.75 -16.92
CA GLU A 76 7.40 -4.02 -17.85
C GLU A 76 6.65 -3.09 -18.81
N ASN A 77 5.32 -3.26 -18.93
CA ASN A 77 4.51 -2.53 -19.89
C ASN A 77 3.88 -1.27 -19.27
N GLY A 78 3.69 -1.26 -17.94
CA GLY A 78 3.19 -0.12 -17.18
C GLY A 78 4.29 0.86 -16.72
N ILE A 79 3.88 2.07 -16.35
CA ILE A 79 4.71 2.93 -15.49
C ILE A 79 4.61 2.35 -14.08
N ASN A 80 5.73 1.93 -13.53
CA ASN A 80 5.76 1.36 -12.19
C ASN A 80 5.46 2.41 -11.13
N ASP A 81 4.59 2.03 -10.21
CA ASP A 81 4.10 2.83 -9.10
C ASP A 81 3.90 1.95 -7.86
N CYS A 82 3.42 2.56 -6.78
CA CYS A 82 3.10 1.93 -5.53
C CYS A 82 1.63 2.15 -5.20
N TRP A 83 1.00 1.16 -4.58
CA TRP A 83 -0.41 1.22 -4.20
C TRP A 83 -0.61 0.98 -2.71
N VAL A 84 -1.77 1.43 -2.25
CA VAL A 84 -2.35 1.05 -0.97
C VAL A 84 -3.78 0.60 -1.24
N ASN A 85 -4.11 -0.59 -0.77
CA ASN A 85 -5.45 -1.16 -0.82
C ASN A 85 -5.98 -1.34 0.60
N THR A 86 -7.29 -1.24 0.75
CA THR A 86 -8.00 -1.49 2.01
C THR A 86 -8.98 -2.63 1.83
N LYS A 87 -9.20 -3.39 2.91
CA LYS A 87 -10.32 -4.34 3.02
C LYS A 87 -11.20 -3.92 4.17
N SER A 88 -12.52 -3.97 3.96
CA SER A 88 -13.50 -3.59 4.96
C SER A 88 -13.73 -4.70 6.01
N ARG A 89 -14.16 -4.31 7.21
CA ARG A 89 -14.76 -5.21 8.21
C ARG A 89 -16.19 -5.46 7.76
N GLU A 90 -16.52 -6.70 7.41
CA GLU A 90 -17.91 -7.12 7.18
C GLU A 90 -18.75 -6.94 8.45
#